data_AF-A0A2E9VVY8-F1
#
_entry.id   AF-A0A2E9VVY8-F1
#
_cell.length_a   1.000
_cell.length_b   1.000
_cell.length_c   1.000
_cell.angle_alpha   90.00
_cell.angle_beta   90.00
_cell.angle_gamma   90.00
#
_symmetry.space_group_name_H-M   'P 1'
#
loop_
_entity.id
_entity.type
_entity.pdbx_description
1 polymer ?
#
loop_
_entity_poly.entity_id
_entity_poly.type
_entity_poly.pdbx_seq_one_letter_code
_entity_poly.pdbx_strand_id
1 'polypeptide(L)' 'MLFLGIDQHARQLTVSLRDQQDDVLLARQVSTRPAKILQFFDQLTQRCTEHNESFIAVLE' A
#
# COMPACT_ATOMS: atom_id res chain seq x y z
N MET A 1 -5.01 1.89 12.69
CA MET A 1 -5.44 2.46 11.39
C MET A 1 -4.18 2.83 10.64
N LEU A 2 -4.06 2.41 9.38
CA LEU A 2 -2.89 2.67 8.54
C LEU A 2 -3.25 3.63 7.41
N PHE A 3 -2.23 4.26 6.83
CA PHE A 3 -2.35 5.15 5.69
C PHE A 3 -1.49 4.62 4.56
N LEU A 4 -2.12 4.29 3.43
CA LEU A 4 -1.44 3.88 2.21
C LEU A 4 -1.42 5.06 1.24
N GLY A 5 -0.26 5.73 1.14
CA GLY A 5 -0.02 6.70 0.07
C GLY A 5 0.33 5.99 -1.23
N ILE A 6 -0.30 6.41 -2.33
CA ILE A 6 -0.07 5.91 -3.69
C ILE A 6 0.18 7.11 -4.59
N ASP A 7 1.36 7.16 -5.19
CA ASP A 7 1.71 8.09 -6.25
C ASP A 7 1.76 7.33 -7.58
N GLN A 8 0.90 7.72 -8.52
CA GLN A 8 0.78 7.09 -9.83
C GLN A 8 1.80 7.60 -10.84
N HIS A 9 2.67 6.72 -11.31
CA HIS A 9 3.48 6.94 -12.50
C HIS A 9 3.08 5.96 -13.62
N ALA A 10 3.53 6.23 -14.85
CA ALA A 10 3.09 5.49 -16.04
C ALA A 10 3.33 3.96 -15.98
N ARG A 11 4.46 3.50 -15.41
CA ARG A 11 4.85 2.08 -15.37
C ARG A 11 4.97 1.50 -13.96
N GLN A 12 4.95 2.36 -12.95
CA GLN A 12 5.14 2.01 -11.56
C GLN A 12 4.28 2.90 -10.67
N LEU A 13 3.83 2.36 -9.55
CA LEU A 13 3.24 3.08 -8.44
C LEU A 13 4.30 3.19 -7.35
N THR A 14 4.51 4.38 -6.82
CA THR A 14 5.27 4.54 -5.57
C THR A 14 4.27 4.39 -4.42
N VAL A 15 4.50 3.43 -3.52
CA VAL A 15 3.60 3.17 -2.39
C VAL A 15 4.33 3.34 -1.07
N SER A 16 3.65 3.95 -0.10
CA SER A 16 4.12 4.11 1.28
C SER A 16 2.99 3.76 2.24
N LEU A 17 3.22 2.77 3.10
CA LEU A 17 2.32 2.41 4.21
C LEU A 17 2.86 3.02 5.49
N ARG A 18 2.02 3.79 6.19
CA ARG A 18 2.36 4.50 7.41
C ARG A 18 1.37 4.19 8.53
N ASP A 19 1.82 4.24 9.77
CA ASP A 19 0.93 4.17 10.93
C ASP A 19 0.42 5.56 11.34
N GLN A 20 -0.19 5.65 12.52
CA GLN A 20 -0.77 6.90 13.03
C GLN A 20 0.28 7.87 13.58
N GLN A 21 1.50 7.39 13.82
CA GLN A 21 2.64 8.18 14.27
C GLN A 21 3.45 8.72 13.09
N ASP A 22 2.99 8.47 11.86
CA ASP A 22 3.68 8.77 10.60
C ASP A 22 4.95 7.93 10.37
N ASP A 23 5.10 6.83 11.11
CA ASP A 23 6.22 5.90 10.92
C ASP A 23 6.01 5.06 9.65
N VAL A 24 7.07 4.92 8.85
CA VAL A 24 7.02 4.18 7.59
C VAL A 24 7.17 2.68 7.85
N LEU A 25 6.09 1.93 7.63
CA LEU A 25 6.06 0.48 7.78
C LEU A 25 6.47 -0.27 6.52
N LEU A 26 6.21 0.33 5.35
CA LEU A 26 6.59 -0.21 4.04
C LEU A 26 6.70 0.95 3.05
N ALA A 27 7.78 0.97 2.26
CA ALA A 27 7.92 1.85 1.11
C ALA A 27 8.54 1.09 -0.05
N ARG A 28 7.86 1.04 -1.21
CA ARG A 28 8.38 0.34 -2.40
C ARG A 28 7.73 0.84 -3.68
N GLN A 29 8.30 0.44 -4.80
CA GLN A 29 7.66 0.57 -6.11
C GLN A 29 6.89 -0.71 -6.47
N VAL A 30 5.70 -0.54 -7.06
CA VAL A 30 4.86 -1.63 -7.56
C VAL A 30 4.65 -1.43 -9.06
N SER A 31 4.83 -2.46 -9.88
CA SER A 31 4.54 -2.35 -11.32
C SER A 31 3.05 -2.08 -11.56
N THR A 32 2.73 -1.24 -12.54
CA THR A 32 1.33 -0.98 -12.94
C THR A 32 0.68 -2.13 -13.73
N ARG A 33 1.37 -3.27 -13.90
CA ARG A 33 0.76 -4.48 -14.47
C ARG A 33 -0.37 -4.96 -13.55
N PRO A 34 -1.59 -5.23 -14.07
CA PRO A 34 -2.75 -5.57 -13.23
C PRO A 34 -2.49 -6.69 -12.21
N ALA A 35 -1.83 -7.77 -12.64
CA ALA A 35 -1.49 -8.89 -11.75
C ALA A 35 -0.57 -8.49 -10.58
N LYS A 36 0.31 -7.51 -10.77
CA LYS A 36 1.21 -7.01 -9.73
C LYS A 36 0.51 -6.08 -8.74
N ILE A 37 -0.44 -5.29 -9.22
CA ILE A 37 -1.31 -4.47 -8.38
C ILE A 37 -2.18 -5.37 -7.49
N LEU A 38 -2.87 -6.35 -8.08
CA LEU A 38 -3.71 -7.30 -7.34
C LEU A 38 -2.89 -8.07 -6.30
N GLN A 39 -1.74 -8.62 -6.70
CA GLN A 39 -0.82 -9.30 -5.78
C GLN A 39 -0.40 -8.41 -4.60
N PHE A 40 -0.17 -7.12 -4.83
CA PHE A 40 0.18 -6.19 -3.76
C PHE A 40 -0.98 -5.97 -2.78
N PHE A 41 -2.19 -5.72 -3.28
CA PHE A 41 -3.35 -5.49 -2.43
C PHE A 41 -3.78 -6.76 -1.67
N ASP A 42 -3.65 -7.94 -2.28
CA ASP A 42 -3.90 -9.22 -1.59
C ASP A 42 -2.95 -9.40 -0.40
N GLN A 43 -1.65 -9.17 -0.61
CA GLN A 43 -0.63 -9.24 0.45
C GLN A 43 -0.90 -8.21 1.56
N LEU A 44 -1.27 -6.98 1.19
CA LEU A 44 -1.56 -5.92 2.17
C LEU A 44 -2.82 -6.26 2.98
N THR A 45 -3.87 -6.76 2.33
CA THR A 45 -5.14 -7.14 2.97
C THR A 45 -4.95 -8.31 3.92
N GLN A 46 -4.15 -9.30 3.53
CA GLN A 46 -3.80 -10.43 4.39
C GLN A 46 -3.08 -9.94 5.65
N ARG A 47 -2.04 -9.10 5.50
CA ARG A 47 -1.34 -8.50 6.64
C ARG A 47 -2.30 -7.75 7.56
N CYS A 48 -3.18 -6.90 7.01
CA CYS A 48 -4.13 -6.15 7.81
C CYS A 48 -5.07 -7.06 8.61
N THR A 49 -5.51 -8.17 7.99
CA THR A 49 -6.37 -9.16 8.65
C THR A 49 -5.64 -9.86 9.81
N GLU A 50 -4.38 -10.25 9.61
CA GLU A 50 -3.54 -10.90 10.64
C GLU A 50 -3.33 -10.00 11.87
N HIS A 51 -3.29 -8.69 11.69
CA HIS A 51 -3.07 -7.71 12.76
C HIS A 51 -4.37 -7.03 13.26
N ASN A 52 -5.54 -7.41 12.73
CA ASN A 52 -6.82 -6.72 12.99
C ASN A 52 -6.74 -5.20 12.73
N GLU A 53 -6.04 -4.85 11.66
CA GLU A 53 -5.83 -3.48 11.18
C GLU A 53 -6.70 -3.18 9.96
N SER A 54 -6.90 -1.89 9.71
CA SER A 54 -7.50 -1.37 8.48
C SER A 54 -6.67 -0.20 7.98
N PHE A 55 -6.77 0.10 6.68
CA PHE A 55 -6.04 1.19 6.06
C PHE A 55 -6.96 2.08 5.22
N ILE A 56 -6.57 3.35 5.10
CA ILE A 56 -7.11 4.29 4.13
C ILE A 56 -6.08 4.47 3.02
N ALA A 57 -6.51 4.35 1.77
CA ALA A 57 -5.66 4.66 0.62
C ALA A 57 -5.85 6.12 0.21
N VAL A 58 -4.74 6.85 0.11
CA VAL A 58 -4.68 8.20 -0.46
C VAL A 58 -3.98 8.09 -1.79
N LEU A 59 -4.62 8.58 -2.84
CA LEU A 59 -4.14 8.49 -4.21
C LEU A 59 -3.90 9.91 -4.74
N GLU A 60 -2.69 10.14 -5.25
CA GLU A 60 -2.26 11.36 -5.96
C GLU A 60 -2.09 11.09 -7.46
#